data_AF-A0AA97BMW4-F1
#
_entry.id   AF-A0AA97BMW4-F1
#
_cell.length_a   1.000
_cell.length_b   1.000
_cell.length_c   1.000
_cell.angle_alpha   90.00
_cell.angle_beta   90.00
_cell.angle_gamma   90.00
#
_symmetry.space_group_name_H-M   'P 1'
#
loop_
_entity.id
_entity.type
_entity.pdbx_description
1 polymer ?
#
loop_
_entity_poly.entity_id
_entity_poly.type
_entity_poly.pdbx_seq_one_letter_code
_entity_poly.pdbx_strand_id
1 'polypeptide(L)'
;MKFVCKECFSDTEIIGFIISQREINQCDFCKTLDVDVVRVDELYGFFAELFTNLVPKEHGTSLSKLLQGDWSFFKNQTCADKVLNYVIQNIDTNFIRASDGADYIDEIYENINYWEQLKEQLKWEKRYFTDINYLTEDLGWDSFFQSQVVISPSDIFYRARLHQKEGQDPFNETEMLCPPKYLTTSGRANPIGIPYLYLSDNLSTTLYEVRATFLDEITVAKFQLDSTVTT
;
A
#
# COMPACT_ATOMS: atom_id res chain seq x y z
N MET A 1 -0.47 15.16 42.63
CA MET A 1 0.74 15.07 41.78
C MET A 1 1.31 13.67 41.97
N LYS A 2 1.70 12.99 40.89
CA LYS A 2 2.27 11.64 40.92
C LYS A 2 3.64 11.62 40.25
N PHE A 3 4.50 10.73 40.71
CA PHE A 3 5.84 10.49 40.19
C PHE A 3 5.92 9.13 39.48
N VAL A 4 6.59 9.11 38.32
CA VAL A 4 6.94 7.89 37.59
C VAL A 4 8.46 7.78 37.49
N CYS A 5 8.99 6.56 37.57
CA CYS A 5 10.43 6.32 37.56
C CYS A 5 10.92 5.68 36.26
N LYS A 6 12.24 5.70 36.06
CA LYS A 6 12.91 5.04 34.93
C LYS A 6 12.55 3.56 34.77
N GLU A 7 12.34 2.82 35.86
CA GLU A 7 12.02 1.38 35.82
C GLU A 7 10.62 1.06 35.28
N CYS A 8 9.78 2.08 35.04
CA CYS A 8 8.48 1.90 34.37
C CYS A 8 8.61 1.83 32.85
N PHE A 9 9.75 2.25 32.29
CA PHE A 9 9.98 2.38 30.86
C PHE A 9 11.09 1.44 30.40
N SER A 10 11.06 1.08 29.11
CA SER A 10 12.21 0.46 28.42
C SER A 10 12.79 1.39 27.36
N ASP A 11 12.08 2.46 27.00
CA ASP A 11 12.55 3.49 26.08
C ASP A 11 13.74 4.26 26.65
N THR A 12 14.83 4.33 25.88
CA THR A 12 16.09 4.91 26.34
C THR A 12 16.04 6.43 26.50
N GLU A 13 15.26 7.12 25.67
CA GLU A 13 15.17 8.59 25.71
C GLU A 13 14.40 9.05 26.95
N ILE A 14 13.29 8.38 27.28
CA ILE A 14 12.51 8.68 28.48
C ILE A 14 13.28 8.32 29.74
N ILE A 15 13.97 7.17 29.75
CA ILE A 15 14.87 6.83 30.87
C ILE A 15 15.92 7.93 31.04
N GLY A 16 16.53 8.39 29.95
CA GLY A 16 17.50 9.49 29.96
C GLY A 16 16.90 10.80 30.49
N PHE A 17 15.69 11.15 30.04
CA PHE A 17 14.95 12.32 30.50
C PHE A 17 14.68 12.27 32.02
N ILE A 18 14.19 11.13 32.53
CA ILE A 18 13.91 10.94 33.95
C ILE A 18 15.20 11.10 34.79
N ILE A 19 16.29 10.46 34.37
CA ILE A 19 17.58 10.56 35.08
C ILE A 19 18.09 12.02 35.07
N SER A 20 17.82 12.77 34.00
CA SER A 20 18.28 14.16 33.87
C SER A 20 17.62 15.12 34.87
N GLN A 21 16.46 14.77 35.42
CA GLN A 21 15.76 15.57 36.44
C GLN A 21 16.47 15.56 37.80
N ARG A 22 17.32 14.55 38.04
CA ARG A 22 18.09 14.37 39.29
C ARG A 22 17.23 14.35 40.55
N GLU A 23 15.99 13.88 40.43
CA GLU A 23 15.07 13.70 41.55
C GLU A 23 14.98 12.22 41.91
N ILE A 24 15.19 11.90 43.19
CA ILE A 24 15.09 10.53 43.71
C ILE A 24 13.91 10.46 44.67
N ASN A 25 12.96 9.56 44.39
CA ASN A 25 11.77 9.39 45.22
C ASN A 25 11.16 7.97 45.04
N GLN A 26 10.03 7.72 45.68
CA GLN A 26 9.21 6.54 45.43
C GLN A 26 8.35 6.72 44.17
N CYS A 27 8.34 5.71 43.29
CA CYS A 27 7.46 5.68 42.13
C CYS A 27 6.00 5.36 42.51
N ASP A 28 5.04 6.14 42.01
CA ASP A 28 3.63 5.90 42.27
C ASP A 28 3.04 4.71 41.50
N PHE A 29 3.71 4.24 40.45
CA PHE A 29 3.19 3.24 39.51
C PHE A 29 3.73 1.83 39.75
N CYS A 30 5.06 1.68 39.76
CA CYS A 30 5.73 0.40 40.03
C CYS A 30 6.11 0.20 41.51
N LYS A 31 6.01 1.26 42.34
CA LYS A 31 6.30 1.25 43.79
C LYS A 31 7.77 1.06 44.19
N THR A 32 8.70 1.09 43.22
CA THR A 32 10.14 1.13 43.50
C THR A 32 10.50 2.34 44.36
N LEU A 33 11.32 2.12 45.39
CA LEU A 33 11.85 3.12 46.31
C LEU A 33 13.23 3.59 45.85
N ASP A 34 13.63 4.79 46.27
CA ASP A 34 14.98 5.35 46.06
C ASP A 34 15.46 5.25 44.60
N VAL A 35 14.60 5.66 43.67
CA VAL A 35 14.85 5.59 42.22
C VAL A 35 14.70 6.97 41.56
N ASP A 36 15.40 7.18 40.45
CA ASP A 36 15.22 8.39 39.62
C ASP A 36 13.77 8.48 39.15
N VAL A 37 13.13 9.61 39.46
CA VAL A 37 11.73 9.90 39.14
C VAL A 37 11.58 11.22 38.38
N VAL A 38 10.44 11.34 37.70
CA VAL A 38 9.93 12.59 37.19
C VAL A 38 8.46 12.72 37.56
N ARG A 39 7.97 13.95 37.67
CA ARG A 39 6.53 14.17 37.75
C ARG A 39 5.88 13.77 36.43
N VAL A 40 4.76 13.06 36.51
CA VAL A 40 4.12 12.51 35.30
C VAL A 40 3.60 13.60 34.37
N ASP A 41 3.29 14.79 34.90
CA ASP A 41 2.80 15.92 34.11
C ASP A 41 3.87 16.51 33.18
N GLU A 42 5.16 16.30 33.46
CA GLU A 42 6.24 16.65 32.53
C GLU A 42 6.23 15.77 31.27
N LEU A 43 5.58 14.60 31.31
CA LEU A 43 5.44 13.71 30.16
C LEU A 43 4.15 13.96 29.36
N TYR A 44 3.27 14.87 29.80
CA TYR A 44 1.98 15.10 29.13
C TYR A 44 2.13 15.58 27.69
N GLY A 45 3.07 16.49 27.42
CA GLY A 45 3.31 16.96 26.04
C GLY A 45 3.70 15.83 25.11
N PHE A 46 4.61 14.96 25.56
CA PHE A 46 5.04 13.77 24.82
C PHE A 46 3.85 12.83 24.52
N PHE A 47 3.05 12.49 25.53
CA PHE A 47 1.91 11.57 25.34
C PHE A 47 0.80 12.17 24.49
N ALA A 48 0.56 13.48 24.59
CA ALA A 48 -0.39 14.17 23.74
C ALA A 48 0.01 14.07 22.27
N GLU A 49 1.27 14.33 21.94
CA GLU A 49 1.81 14.19 20.58
C GLU A 49 1.84 12.73 20.11
N LEU A 50 2.16 11.78 21.00
CA LEU A 50 2.07 10.36 20.66
C LEU A 50 0.62 9.98 20.30
N PHE A 51 -0.37 10.47 21.05
CA PHE A 51 -1.77 10.11 20.83
C PHE A 51 -2.39 10.78 19.60
N THR A 52 -1.82 11.85 19.03
CA THR A 52 -2.32 12.39 17.75
C THR A 52 -2.13 11.41 16.60
N ASN A 53 -1.22 10.45 16.74
CA ASN A 53 -0.95 9.40 15.76
C ASN A 53 -1.91 8.20 15.87
N LEU A 54 -2.85 8.23 16.81
CA LEU A 54 -3.71 7.11 17.16
C LEU A 54 -5.20 7.52 17.17
N VAL A 55 -6.07 6.59 16.77
CA VAL A 55 -7.52 6.76 16.77
C VAL A 55 -8.23 5.64 17.51
N PRO A 56 -9.34 5.92 18.22
CA PRO A 56 -10.17 4.87 18.80
C PRO A 56 -10.79 3.95 17.74
N LYS A 57 -10.84 2.65 18.02
CA LYS A 57 -11.41 1.62 17.11
C LYS A 57 -12.18 0.56 17.90
N GLU A 58 -13.47 0.38 17.60
CA GLU A 58 -14.37 -0.53 18.35
C GLU A 58 -13.86 -1.98 18.47
N HIS A 59 -13.13 -2.46 17.46
CA HIS A 59 -12.55 -3.81 17.42
C HIS A 59 -11.02 -3.77 17.30
N GLY A 60 -10.39 -2.71 17.79
CA GLY A 60 -8.93 -2.55 17.78
C GLY A 60 -8.21 -3.31 18.90
N THR A 61 -6.88 -3.41 18.77
CA THR A 61 -6.01 -3.82 19.88
C THR A 61 -6.06 -2.74 20.95
N SER A 62 -6.03 -3.11 22.24
CA SER A 62 -6.06 -2.08 23.30
C SER A 62 -4.86 -1.13 23.18
N LEU A 63 -5.07 0.17 23.42
CA LEU A 63 -4.04 1.20 23.34
C LEU A 63 -2.73 0.79 24.02
N SER A 64 -2.83 0.27 25.26
CA SER A 64 -1.65 -0.18 26.00
C SER A 64 -0.93 -1.36 25.38
N LYS A 65 -1.64 -2.26 24.69
CA LYS A 65 -1.04 -3.41 24.01
C LYS A 65 -0.46 -3.00 22.66
N LEU A 66 -1.10 -2.09 21.94
CA LEU A 66 -0.60 -1.55 20.68
C LEU A 66 0.75 -0.85 20.91
N LEU A 67 0.79 0.09 21.85
CA LEU A 67 2.03 0.80 22.20
C LEU A 67 3.11 -0.14 22.75
N GLN A 68 2.74 -1.09 23.61
CA GLN A 68 3.72 -2.04 24.14
C GLN A 68 4.23 -3.03 23.08
N GLY A 69 3.37 -3.49 22.18
CA GLY A 69 3.70 -4.46 21.16
C GLY A 69 4.61 -3.88 20.07
N ASP A 70 4.25 -2.72 19.55
CA ASP A 70 4.97 -2.13 18.42
C ASP A 70 6.22 -1.36 18.86
N TRP A 71 6.19 -0.71 20.03
CA TRP A 71 7.26 0.20 20.47
C TRP A 71 8.07 -0.35 21.65
N SER A 72 7.54 -1.34 22.39
CA SER A 72 8.17 -1.82 23.64
C SER A 72 8.46 -0.72 24.66
N PHE A 73 7.61 0.30 24.69
CA PHE A 73 7.83 1.56 25.39
C PHE A 73 7.94 1.42 26.92
N PHE A 74 7.07 0.61 27.52
CA PHE A 74 7.06 0.36 28.96
C PHE A 74 7.87 -0.89 29.33
N LYS A 75 8.22 -1.01 30.61
CA LYS A 75 8.91 -2.20 31.13
C LYS A 75 8.09 -3.47 30.98
N ASN A 76 6.77 -3.35 31.13
CA ASN A 76 5.80 -4.43 31.00
C ASN A 76 4.38 -3.87 30.84
N GLN A 77 3.44 -4.75 30.48
CA GLN A 77 2.03 -4.39 30.26
C GLN A 77 1.39 -3.72 31.48
N THR A 78 1.68 -4.19 32.69
CA THR A 78 1.13 -3.62 33.93
C THR A 78 1.57 -2.17 34.14
N CYS A 79 2.81 -1.83 33.80
CA CYS A 79 3.30 -0.46 33.84
C CYS A 79 2.61 0.40 32.78
N ALA A 80 2.47 -0.13 31.56
CA ALA A 80 1.74 0.53 30.47
C ALA A 80 0.32 0.91 30.91
N ASP A 81 -0.45 -0.06 31.39
CA ASP A 81 -1.84 0.18 31.81
C ASP A 81 -1.94 1.22 32.93
N LYS A 82 -1.08 1.15 33.94
CA LYS A 82 -1.13 2.08 35.09
C LYS A 82 -0.75 3.51 34.68
N VAL A 83 0.33 3.67 33.91
CA VAL A 83 0.81 4.99 33.49
C VAL A 83 -0.17 5.61 32.50
N LEU A 84 -0.57 4.87 31.46
CA LEU A 84 -1.50 5.36 30.44
C LEU A 84 -2.85 5.74 31.03
N ASN A 85 -3.45 4.91 31.90
CA ASN A 85 -4.74 5.27 32.53
C ASN A 85 -4.65 6.56 33.37
N TYR A 86 -3.49 6.85 33.96
CA TYR A 86 -3.30 8.11 34.66
C TYR A 86 -3.13 9.28 33.68
N VAL A 87 -2.29 9.11 32.66
CA VAL A 87 -2.04 10.17 31.66
C VAL A 87 -3.31 10.54 30.91
N ILE A 88 -4.07 9.56 30.42
CA ILE A 88 -5.32 9.76 29.66
C ILE A 88 -6.32 10.64 30.42
N GLN A 89 -6.40 10.50 31.75
CA GLN A 89 -7.32 11.30 32.57
C GLN A 89 -6.91 12.77 32.74
N ASN A 90 -5.68 13.12 32.35
CA ASN A 90 -5.08 14.43 32.61
C ASN A 90 -4.63 15.17 31.34
N ILE A 91 -4.87 14.59 30.15
CA ILE A 91 -4.60 15.23 28.86
C ILE A 91 -5.85 15.19 27.98
N ASP A 92 -5.92 16.09 27.00
CA ASP A 92 -6.98 16.08 26.01
C ASP A 92 -6.70 14.98 24.97
N THR A 93 -7.55 13.95 24.94
CA THR A 93 -7.40 12.79 24.05
C THR A 93 -8.74 12.11 23.81
N ASN A 94 -8.85 11.38 22.70
CA ASN A 94 -10.04 10.63 22.32
C ASN A 94 -10.19 9.28 23.05
N PHE A 95 -9.19 8.90 23.86
CA PHE A 95 -9.21 7.68 24.66
C PHE A 95 -9.75 7.96 26.07
N ILE A 96 -10.48 7.01 26.64
CA ILE A 96 -11.00 7.09 28.03
C ILE A 96 -10.17 6.18 28.94
N ARG A 97 -9.71 5.04 28.43
CA ARG A 97 -8.91 4.05 29.16
C ARG A 97 -7.80 3.48 28.29
N ALA A 98 -6.74 3.01 28.93
CA ALA A 98 -5.66 2.29 28.27
C ALA A 98 -6.12 0.97 27.62
N SER A 99 -7.28 0.45 28.04
CA SER A 99 -7.91 -0.74 27.49
C SER A 99 -8.74 -0.49 26.22
N ASP A 100 -8.99 0.77 25.88
CA ASP A 100 -9.80 1.12 24.71
C ASP A 100 -9.10 0.65 23.44
N GLY A 101 -9.88 0.15 22.48
CA GLY A 101 -9.33 -0.26 21.19
C GLY A 101 -8.73 0.95 20.47
N ALA A 102 -7.51 0.80 19.98
CA ALA A 102 -6.76 1.82 19.28
C ALA A 102 -6.23 1.29 17.96
N ASP A 103 -5.99 2.20 17.04
CA ASP A 103 -5.29 1.95 15.78
C ASP A 103 -4.49 3.19 15.37
N TYR A 104 -3.58 3.06 14.40
CA TYR A 104 -2.90 4.21 13.84
C TYR A 104 -3.81 5.02 12.92
N ILE A 105 -3.53 6.31 12.78
CA ILE A 105 -4.16 7.15 11.74
C ILE A 105 -3.86 6.64 10.34
N ASP A 106 -4.76 6.89 9.39
CA ASP A 106 -4.62 6.45 7.99
C ASP A 106 -3.32 6.94 7.35
N GLU A 107 -2.86 8.14 7.70
CA GLU A 107 -1.61 8.73 7.20
C GLU A 107 -0.37 7.87 7.51
N ILE A 108 -0.34 7.18 8.65
CA ILE A 108 0.74 6.25 8.99
C ILE A 108 0.69 5.03 8.06
N TYR A 109 -0.51 4.51 7.82
CA TYR A 109 -0.71 3.39 6.90
C TYR A 109 -0.34 3.74 5.46
N GLU A 110 -0.72 4.93 5.00
CA GLU A 110 -0.36 5.44 3.68
C GLU A 110 1.17 5.55 3.54
N ASN A 111 1.84 6.11 4.55
CA ASN A 111 3.29 6.27 4.57
C ASN A 111 4.05 4.93 4.49
N ILE A 112 3.63 3.91 5.22
CA ILE A 112 4.28 2.59 5.16
C ILE A 112 3.90 1.82 3.89
N ASN A 113 2.77 2.14 3.26
CA ASN A 113 2.25 1.41 2.10
C ASN A 113 2.82 1.92 0.77
N TYR A 114 3.49 3.08 0.72
CA TYR A 114 4.10 3.58 -0.53
C TYR A 114 5.05 2.57 -1.17
N TRP A 115 5.79 1.80 -0.38
CA TRP A 115 6.68 0.77 -0.91
C TRP A 115 5.93 -0.40 -1.57
N GLU A 116 4.83 -0.85 -0.95
CA GLU A 116 3.99 -1.92 -1.52
C GLU A 116 3.26 -1.43 -2.77
N GLN A 117 2.70 -0.21 -2.73
CA GLN A 117 2.08 0.43 -3.89
C GLN A 117 3.09 0.54 -5.05
N LEU A 118 4.30 1.02 -4.77
CA LEU A 118 5.36 1.11 -5.78
C LEU A 118 5.68 -0.27 -6.38
N LYS A 119 5.81 -1.31 -5.55
CA LYS A 119 6.06 -2.68 -6.02
C LYS A 119 4.92 -3.19 -6.90
N GLU A 120 3.67 -2.96 -6.52
CA GLU A 120 2.51 -3.37 -7.32
C GLU A 120 2.47 -2.63 -8.66
N GLN A 121 2.71 -1.31 -8.68
CA GLN A 121 2.79 -0.53 -9.91
C GLN A 121 3.91 -1.01 -10.84
N LEU A 122 5.12 -1.27 -10.31
CA LEU A 122 6.25 -1.77 -11.10
C LEU A 122 6.02 -3.18 -11.68
N LYS A 123 5.29 -4.03 -10.95
CA LYS A 123 4.97 -5.39 -11.40
C LYS A 123 3.89 -5.39 -12.48
N TRP A 124 2.85 -4.58 -12.32
CA TRP A 124 1.59 -4.78 -13.01
C TRP A 124 1.10 -3.59 -13.86
N GLU A 125 1.66 -2.39 -13.68
CA GLU A 125 1.14 -1.17 -14.32
C GLU A 125 2.18 -0.46 -15.20
N LYS A 126 3.30 -0.03 -14.61
CA LYS A 126 4.34 0.76 -15.29
C LYS A 126 5.73 0.31 -14.85
N ARG A 127 6.53 -0.24 -15.78
CA ARG A 127 7.87 -0.78 -15.47
C ARG A 127 8.99 0.24 -15.60
N TYR A 128 8.78 1.30 -16.37
CA TYR A 128 9.77 2.36 -16.57
C TYR A 128 9.18 3.70 -16.12
N PHE A 129 10.00 4.49 -15.41
CA PHE A 129 9.64 5.82 -14.91
C PHE A 129 9.79 6.87 -16.01
N THR A 130 9.11 6.64 -17.12
CA THR A 130 9.05 7.63 -18.18
C THR A 130 7.71 8.32 -18.04
N ASP A 131 7.73 9.56 -17.56
CA ASP A 131 6.55 10.39 -17.59
C ASP A 131 6.25 10.71 -19.07
N ILE A 132 5.18 10.09 -19.58
CA ILE A 132 4.74 10.30 -20.96
C ILE A 132 4.40 11.77 -21.17
N ASN A 133 3.77 12.43 -20.20
CA ASN A 133 3.41 13.83 -20.32
C ASN A 133 4.66 14.72 -20.39
N TYR A 134 5.68 14.43 -19.59
CA TYR A 134 6.96 15.14 -19.71
C TYR A 134 7.59 14.94 -21.09
N LEU A 135 7.57 13.71 -21.63
CA LEU A 135 8.10 13.46 -22.97
C LEU A 135 7.29 14.15 -24.07
N THR A 136 5.97 14.17 -23.97
CA THR A 136 5.08 14.71 -25.01
C THR A 136 4.86 16.21 -24.86
N GLU A 137 4.42 16.67 -23.70
CA GLU A 137 4.04 18.06 -23.45
C GLU A 137 5.27 18.97 -23.27
N ASP A 138 6.28 18.55 -22.48
CA ASP A 138 7.44 19.41 -22.18
C ASP A 138 8.54 19.29 -23.24
N LEU A 139 8.86 18.06 -23.68
CA LEU A 139 9.91 17.83 -24.67
C LEU A 139 9.40 17.81 -26.13
N GLY A 140 8.09 17.73 -26.35
CA GLY A 140 7.51 17.72 -27.70
C GLY A 140 7.88 16.48 -28.51
N TRP A 141 8.15 15.34 -27.86
CA TRP A 141 8.66 14.16 -28.55
C TRP A 141 7.62 13.46 -29.42
N ASP A 142 6.34 13.62 -29.09
CA ASP A 142 5.20 13.23 -29.94
C ASP A 142 5.35 13.75 -31.38
N SER A 143 5.84 14.98 -31.56
CA SER A 143 6.09 15.57 -32.87
C SER A 143 7.17 14.85 -33.69
N PHE A 144 8.12 14.17 -33.04
CA PHE A 144 9.13 13.34 -33.72
C PHE A 144 8.61 11.97 -34.12
N PHE A 145 7.55 11.48 -33.48
CA PHE A 145 6.97 10.16 -33.79
C PHE A 145 6.05 10.18 -35.01
N GLN A 146 5.58 11.35 -35.47
CA GLN A 146 4.87 11.65 -36.74
C GLN A 146 3.79 10.68 -37.25
N SER A 147 3.38 9.67 -36.50
CA SER A 147 2.28 8.78 -36.88
C SER A 147 1.04 9.13 -36.08
N GLN A 148 0.37 10.23 -36.43
CA GLN A 148 -0.98 10.44 -35.93
C GLN A 148 -1.92 9.46 -36.62
N VAL A 149 -2.13 8.32 -35.97
CA VAL A 149 -3.10 7.32 -36.41
C VAL A 149 -4.40 7.60 -35.68
N VAL A 150 -5.44 7.92 -36.45
CA VAL A 150 -6.80 8.02 -35.93
C VAL A 150 -7.44 6.65 -36.08
N ILE A 151 -7.87 6.08 -34.95
CA ILE A 151 -8.60 4.82 -34.92
C ILE A 151 -10.04 5.10 -34.51
N SER A 152 -10.97 4.74 -35.38
CA SER A 152 -12.40 5.01 -35.25
C SER A 152 -13.18 3.77 -34.74
N PRO A 153 -14.38 3.97 -34.15
CA PRO A 153 -15.28 2.86 -33.80
C PRO A 153 -15.71 1.99 -34.99
N SER A 154 -15.66 2.54 -36.21
CA SER A 154 -15.95 1.78 -37.43
C SER A 154 -14.82 0.84 -37.85
N ASP A 155 -13.60 1.04 -37.35
CA ASP A 155 -12.47 0.18 -37.67
C ASP A 155 -12.62 -1.16 -36.96
N ILE A 156 -12.41 -2.23 -37.72
CA ILE A 156 -12.54 -3.60 -37.23
C ILE A 156 -11.14 -4.18 -37.09
N PHE A 157 -10.85 -4.64 -35.87
CA PHE A 157 -9.63 -5.36 -35.57
C PHE A 157 -9.91 -6.81 -35.24
N TYR A 158 -8.90 -7.64 -35.38
CA TYR A 158 -8.98 -9.08 -35.25
C TYR A 158 -7.93 -9.60 -34.27
N ARG A 159 -8.32 -10.66 -33.56
CA ARG A 159 -7.42 -11.49 -32.78
C ARG A 159 -7.78 -12.95 -32.95
N ALA A 160 -6.78 -13.82 -33.06
CA ALA A 160 -6.96 -15.26 -33.11
C ALA A 160 -6.35 -15.93 -31.87
N ARG A 161 -6.90 -17.09 -31.51
CA ARG A 161 -6.33 -18.02 -30.54
C ARG A 161 -6.44 -19.44 -31.08
N LEU A 162 -5.33 -20.17 -31.02
CA LEU A 162 -5.28 -21.60 -31.35
C LEU A 162 -6.00 -22.40 -30.27
N HIS A 163 -6.80 -23.38 -30.71
CA HIS A 163 -7.38 -24.38 -29.81
C HIS A 163 -6.29 -25.34 -29.33
N GLN A 164 -6.38 -25.78 -28.08
CA GLN A 164 -5.40 -26.73 -27.54
C GLN A 164 -5.79 -28.19 -27.79
N LYS A 165 -7.05 -28.43 -28.17
CA LYS A 165 -7.62 -29.75 -28.42
C LYS A 165 -8.54 -29.66 -29.63
N GLU A 166 -8.59 -30.74 -30.40
CA GLU A 166 -9.55 -30.90 -31.49
C GLU A 166 -10.99 -30.97 -30.94
N GLY A 167 -11.91 -30.28 -31.60
CA GLY A 167 -13.30 -30.16 -31.20
C GLY A 167 -13.51 -29.29 -29.96
N GLN A 168 -12.56 -28.41 -29.62
CA GLN A 168 -12.71 -27.50 -28.48
C GLN A 168 -13.78 -26.44 -28.82
N ASP A 169 -14.61 -26.11 -27.83
CA ASP A 169 -15.53 -24.99 -27.98
C ASP A 169 -14.76 -23.67 -28.22
N PRO A 170 -15.32 -22.76 -29.05
CA PRO A 170 -14.72 -21.46 -29.27
C PRO A 170 -14.52 -20.69 -27.96
N PHE A 171 -13.37 -20.00 -27.85
CA PHE A 171 -13.11 -19.11 -26.73
C PHE A 171 -14.17 -18.01 -26.65
N ASN A 172 -14.67 -17.74 -25.45
CA ASN A 172 -15.64 -16.68 -25.23
C ASN A 172 -15.00 -15.28 -25.29
N GLU A 173 -15.82 -14.23 -25.24
CA GLU A 173 -15.36 -12.84 -25.37
C GLU A 173 -14.28 -12.46 -24.35
N THR A 174 -14.47 -12.84 -23.07
CA THR A 174 -13.50 -12.55 -22.00
C THR A 174 -12.18 -13.31 -22.20
N GLU A 175 -12.26 -14.52 -22.74
CA GLU A 175 -11.07 -15.31 -23.09
C GLU A 175 -10.33 -14.71 -24.29
N MET A 176 -11.00 -13.94 -25.15
CA MET A 176 -10.37 -13.27 -26.29
C MET A 176 -9.70 -11.94 -25.92
N LEU A 177 -9.89 -11.43 -24.69
CA LEU A 177 -9.17 -10.28 -24.14
C LEU A 177 -7.74 -10.64 -23.70
N CYS A 178 -6.98 -9.63 -23.26
CA CYS A 178 -5.63 -9.83 -22.75
C CYS A 178 -5.63 -10.82 -21.56
N PRO A 179 -4.58 -11.63 -21.39
CA PRO A 179 -4.50 -12.55 -20.26
C PRO A 179 -4.46 -11.78 -18.92
N PRO A 180 -4.87 -12.41 -17.81
CA PRO A 180 -4.66 -11.84 -16.48
C PRO A 180 -3.19 -11.49 -16.23
N LYS A 181 -2.94 -10.43 -15.44
CA LYS A 181 -1.59 -9.92 -15.15
C LYS A 181 -0.61 -11.01 -14.68
N TYR A 182 -1.06 -11.95 -13.84
CA TYR A 182 -0.24 -13.04 -13.30
C TYR A 182 0.08 -14.16 -14.32
N LEU A 183 -0.62 -14.21 -15.47
CA LEU A 183 -0.32 -15.13 -16.58
C LEU A 183 0.39 -14.43 -17.74
N THR A 184 0.58 -13.12 -17.66
CA THR A 184 1.13 -12.32 -18.75
C THR A 184 2.65 -12.53 -18.86
N THR A 185 3.09 -13.08 -19.98
CA THR A 185 4.51 -13.21 -20.33
C THR A 185 5.00 -11.99 -21.12
N SER A 186 6.31 -11.88 -21.31
CA SER A 186 6.89 -10.83 -22.16
C SER A 186 6.54 -11.08 -23.62
N GLY A 187 5.97 -10.08 -24.29
CA GLY A 187 5.77 -10.05 -25.73
C GLY A 187 6.74 -9.10 -26.43
N ARG A 188 6.44 -8.75 -27.69
CA ARG A 188 7.26 -7.79 -28.45
C ARG A 188 7.22 -6.39 -27.84
N ALA A 189 6.03 -5.94 -27.42
CA ALA A 189 5.81 -4.61 -26.86
C ALA A 189 5.57 -4.64 -25.35
N ASN A 190 4.83 -5.64 -24.85
CA ASN A 190 4.46 -5.71 -23.45
C ASN A 190 5.52 -6.42 -22.61
N PRO A 191 5.88 -5.89 -21.44
CA PRO A 191 6.78 -6.57 -20.52
C PRO A 191 6.03 -7.63 -19.68
N ILE A 192 6.75 -8.59 -19.09
CA ILE A 192 6.15 -9.64 -18.23
C ILE A 192 5.26 -9.03 -17.14
N GLY A 193 4.06 -9.55 -16.90
CA GLY A 193 3.14 -9.03 -15.89
C GLY A 193 2.29 -7.82 -16.31
N ILE A 194 2.58 -7.14 -17.43
CA ILE A 194 1.76 -6.00 -17.88
C ILE A 194 1.00 -6.42 -19.14
N PRO A 195 -0.33 -6.65 -19.06
CA PRO A 195 -1.11 -7.24 -20.14
C PRO A 195 -1.44 -6.23 -21.23
N TYR A 196 -0.99 -6.48 -22.47
CA TYR A 196 -1.43 -5.73 -23.65
C TYR A 196 -2.33 -6.60 -24.53
N LEU A 197 -3.32 -5.97 -25.16
CA LEU A 197 -4.19 -6.60 -26.16
C LEU A 197 -3.58 -6.40 -27.55
N TYR A 198 -3.05 -7.49 -28.13
CA TYR A 198 -2.54 -7.46 -29.51
C TYR A 198 -3.67 -7.73 -30.48
N LEU A 199 -3.87 -6.79 -31.41
CA LEU A 199 -4.87 -6.82 -32.45
C LEU A 199 -4.22 -6.53 -33.81
N SER A 200 -4.86 -7.00 -34.89
CA SER A 200 -4.50 -6.63 -36.26
C SER A 200 -5.72 -6.13 -37.01
N ASP A 201 -5.55 -5.18 -37.91
CA ASP A 201 -6.55 -4.71 -38.87
C ASP A 201 -6.80 -5.73 -40.01
N ASN A 202 -6.02 -6.81 -40.07
CA ASN A 202 -6.09 -7.81 -41.12
C ASN A 202 -6.27 -9.23 -40.55
N LEU A 203 -7.34 -9.88 -40.98
CA LEU A 203 -7.66 -11.24 -40.58
C LEU A 203 -6.54 -12.23 -40.94
N SER A 204 -6.02 -12.18 -42.16
CA SER A 204 -4.97 -13.09 -42.63
C SER A 204 -3.69 -12.92 -41.80
N THR A 205 -3.28 -11.68 -41.50
CA THR A 205 -2.12 -11.40 -40.65
C THR A 205 -2.26 -12.04 -39.27
N THR A 206 -3.46 -11.99 -38.70
CA THR A 206 -3.76 -12.59 -37.39
C THR A 206 -3.51 -14.10 -37.38
N LEU A 207 -3.81 -14.80 -38.49
CA LEU A 207 -3.55 -16.24 -38.63
C LEU A 207 -2.04 -16.54 -38.67
N TYR A 208 -1.25 -15.68 -39.32
CA TYR A 208 0.21 -15.82 -39.38
C TYR A 208 0.88 -15.53 -38.04
N GLU A 209 0.40 -14.54 -37.28
CA GLU A 209 0.96 -14.20 -35.96
C GLU A 209 0.77 -15.33 -34.95
N VAL A 210 -0.38 -16.03 -35.00
CA VAL A 210 -0.60 -17.23 -34.18
C VAL A 210 0.03 -18.49 -34.77
N ARG A 211 0.65 -18.41 -35.95
CA ARG A 211 1.29 -19.52 -36.67
C ARG A 211 0.36 -20.70 -36.91
N ALA A 212 -0.90 -20.43 -37.27
CA ALA A 212 -1.87 -21.48 -37.60
C ALA A 212 -1.42 -22.29 -38.83
N THR A 213 -1.61 -23.60 -38.77
CA THR A 213 -1.25 -24.57 -39.80
C THR A 213 -2.49 -25.32 -40.30
N PHE A 214 -2.31 -26.17 -41.32
CA PHE A 214 -3.41 -26.96 -41.86
C PHE A 214 -3.95 -27.92 -40.79
N LEU A 215 -5.29 -27.93 -40.62
CA LEU A 215 -6.07 -28.67 -39.61
C LEU A 215 -6.06 -28.07 -38.19
N ASP A 216 -5.41 -26.93 -37.96
CA ASP A 216 -5.57 -26.24 -36.67
C ASP A 216 -6.97 -25.62 -36.55
N GLU A 217 -7.61 -25.85 -35.41
CA GLU A 217 -8.85 -25.16 -35.03
C GLU A 217 -8.51 -23.86 -34.29
N ILE A 218 -9.20 -22.78 -34.66
CA ILE A 218 -8.95 -21.44 -34.13
C ILE A 218 -10.25 -20.73 -33.79
N THR A 219 -10.21 -19.89 -32.76
CA THR A 219 -11.21 -18.85 -32.55
C THR A 219 -10.66 -17.53 -33.03
N VAL A 220 -11.46 -16.80 -33.81
CA VAL A 220 -11.18 -15.43 -34.22
C VAL A 220 -12.25 -14.51 -33.64
N ALA A 221 -11.82 -13.47 -32.94
CA ALA A 221 -12.69 -12.42 -32.42
C ALA A 221 -12.49 -11.14 -33.21
N LYS A 222 -13.57 -10.35 -33.28
CA LYS A 222 -13.58 -9.01 -33.84
C LYS A 222 -13.68 -8.00 -32.71
N PHE A 223 -12.94 -6.90 -32.83
CA PHE A 223 -12.89 -5.82 -31.86
C PHE A 223 -13.19 -4.50 -32.57
N GLN A 224 -13.93 -3.65 -31.89
CA GLN A 224 -14.20 -2.27 -32.26
C GLN A 224 -14.03 -1.40 -31.01
N LEU A 225 -13.72 -0.12 -31.20
CA LEU A 225 -13.56 0.79 -30.08
C LEU A 225 -14.92 1.37 -29.67
N ASP A 226 -15.08 1.66 -28.39
CA ASP A 226 -16.24 2.38 -27.87
C ASP A 226 -16.22 3.86 -28.27
N SER A 227 -15.03 4.43 -28.46
CA SER A 227 -14.83 5.83 -28.86
C SER A 227 -13.56 6.00 -29.69
N THR A 228 -13.51 7.05 -30.51
CA THR A 228 -12.34 7.37 -31.34
C THR A 228 -11.12 7.65 -30.49
N VAL A 229 -9.98 7.04 -30.85
CA VAL A 229 -8.68 7.29 -30.22
C VAL A 229 -7.77 7.91 -31.26
N THR A 230 -7.07 8.98 -30.86
CA THR A 230 -6.00 9.61 -31.65
C THR A 230 -4.72 9.39 -30.88
N THR A 231 -3.74 8.73 -31.51
CA THR A 231 -2.39 8.54 -30.97
C THR A 231 -1.42 9.51 -31.59
#